data_AF-A0A6N9Q2B4-F1
#
_entry.id   AF-A0A6N9Q2B4-F1
#
_cell.length_a   1.000
_cell.length_b   1.000
_cell.length_c   1.000
_cell.angle_alpha   90.00
_cell.angle_beta   90.00
_cell.angle_gamma   90.00
#
_symmetry.space_group_name_H-M   'P 1'
#
loop_
_entity.id
_entity.type
_entity.pdbx_description
1 polymer ?
#
loop_
_entity_poly.entity_id
_entity_poly.type
_entity_poly.pdbx_seq_one_letter_code
_entity_poly.pdbx_strand_id
1 'polypeptide(L)'
;MTYHKVKKLYLEQLGNELKKHAEKDEILIDYEQHISELANDCDIEIQTEQEWMFYITERLGTPKGVARIWKEELAVSQNRTLIYFLLVNLLFFIFGGLLTVLHFTLGLQWFSEVWRFLTSIPSLLMILYMFFWALLGYEMGKSFGANGKKLLKKTFAIAIIPNLSLLFLVLFQIVPHEWFHPLLTKTFILLCITSTVFLYPISYLGFCWGKKKSV
;
A
#
# COMPACT_ATOMS: atom_id res chain seq x y z
N MET A 1 20.93 -39.04 -1.92
CA MET A 1 19.70 -39.15 -2.76
C MET A 1 18.43 -38.83 -1.97
N THR A 2 18.32 -39.33 -0.74
CA THR A 2 17.19 -39.20 0.19
C THR A 2 16.80 -37.74 0.50
N TYR A 3 17.79 -36.89 0.82
CA TYR A 3 17.59 -35.48 1.14
C TYR A 3 16.89 -34.66 0.03
N HIS A 4 17.36 -34.73 -1.22
CA HIS A 4 16.80 -33.93 -2.31
C HIS A 4 15.32 -34.20 -2.56
N LYS A 5 14.89 -35.45 -2.32
CA LYS A 5 13.49 -35.84 -2.45
C LYS A 5 12.63 -35.25 -1.32
N VAL A 6 13.14 -35.25 -0.09
CA VAL A 6 12.46 -34.62 1.06
C VAL A 6 12.38 -33.09 0.89
N LYS A 7 13.47 -32.45 0.46
CA LYS A 7 13.48 -31.01 0.14
C LYS A 7 12.37 -30.66 -0.85
N LYS A 8 12.30 -31.39 -1.97
CA LYS A 8 11.28 -31.18 -2.99
C LYS A 8 9.87 -31.36 -2.42
N LEU A 9 9.65 -32.40 -1.63
CA LEU A 9 8.35 -32.69 -1.00
C LEU A 9 7.93 -31.57 -0.04
N TYR A 10 8.85 -31.06 0.78
CA TYR A 10 8.59 -29.95 1.70
C TYR A 10 8.19 -28.69 0.94
N LEU A 11 8.96 -28.31 -0.08
CA LEU A 11 8.70 -27.12 -0.91
C LEU A 11 7.38 -27.24 -1.68
N GLU A 12 7.05 -28.44 -2.17
CA GLU A 12 5.77 -28.69 -2.84
C GLU A 12 4.59 -28.54 -1.87
N GLN A 13 4.70 -29.10 -0.65
CA GLN A 13 3.69 -28.93 0.40
C GLN A 13 3.55 -27.46 0.82
N LEU A 14 4.66 -26.76 1.01
CA LEU A 14 4.67 -25.34 1.35
C LEU A 14 4.03 -24.51 0.24
N GLY A 15 4.40 -24.76 -1.02
CA GLY A 15 3.84 -24.09 -2.18
C GLY A 15 2.34 -24.33 -2.37
N ASN A 16 1.86 -25.53 -2.01
CA ASN A 16 0.43 -25.87 -2.01
C ASN A 16 -0.32 -25.14 -0.89
N GLU A 17 0.26 -25.07 0.30
CA GLU A 17 -0.32 -24.35 1.44
C GLU A 17 -0.34 -22.84 1.21
N LEU A 18 0.70 -22.25 0.61
CA LEU A 18 0.77 -20.83 0.24
C LEU A 18 -0.26 -20.44 -0.85
N LYS A 19 -0.73 -21.39 -1.67
CA LYS A 19 -1.73 -21.19 -2.74
C LYS A 19 -1.34 -20.05 -3.69
N LYS A 20 -2.04 -18.91 -3.62
CA LYS A 20 -1.85 -17.69 -4.44
C LYS A 20 -1.21 -16.56 -3.61
N HIS A 21 -0.25 -16.89 -2.75
CA HIS A 21 0.54 -15.89 -2.04
C HIS A 21 1.30 -15.02 -3.06
N ALA A 22 1.38 -13.70 -2.83
CA ALA A 22 2.01 -12.78 -3.76
C ALA A 22 3.51 -13.07 -3.90
N GLU A 23 4.17 -13.33 -2.78
CA GLU A 23 5.60 -13.62 -2.68
C GLU A 23 5.89 -15.13 -2.67
N LYS A 24 5.00 -15.96 -3.27
CA LYS A 24 5.14 -17.42 -3.20
C LYS A 24 6.51 -17.89 -3.69
N ASP A 25 6.95 -17.40 -4.84
CA ASP A 25 8.17 -17.88 -5.48
C ASP A 25 9.41 -17.42 -4.70
N GLU A 26 9.42 -16.19 -4.17
CA GLU A 26 10.47 -15.69 -3.28
C GLU A 26 10.56 -16.49 -1.98
N ILE A 27 9.42 -16.78 -1.32
CA ILE A 27 9.37 -17.62 -0.11
C ILE A 27 9.89 -19.02 -0.40
N LEU A 28 9.56 -19.61 -1.56
CA LEU A 28 10.03 -20.94 -1.92
C LEU A 28 11.55 -20.97 -2.16
N ILE A 29 12.12 -19.93 -2.77
CA ILE A 29 13.56 -19.80 -2.98
C ILE A 29 14.29 -19.64 -1.63
N ASP A 30 13.76 -18.79 -0.75
CA ASP A 30 14.30 -18.57 0.60
C ASP A 30 14.35 -19.88 1.40
N TYR A 31 13.22 -20.60 1.43
CA TYR A 31 13.15 -21.90 2.09
C TYR A 31 14.00 -22.97 1.39
N GLU A 32 14.16 -22.93 0.06
CA GLU A 32 15.08 -23.84 -0.62
C GLU A 32 16.52 -23.62 -0.16
N GLN A 33 16.94 -22.37 0.00
CA GLN A 33 18.26 -22.01 0.49
C GLN A 33 18.43 -22.45 1.95
N HIS A 34 17.48 -22.13 2.83
CA HIS A 34 17.52 -22.50 4.24
C HIS A 34 17.56 -24.03 4.46
N ILE A 35 16.80 -24.80 3.68
CA ILE A 35 16.85 -26.27 3.73
C ILE A 35 18.20 -26.81 3.20
N SER A 36 18.85 -26.09 2.30
CA SER A 36 20.18 -26.45 1.78
C SER A 36 21.28 -26.15 2.80
N GLU A 37 21.18 -25.03 3.51
CA GLU A 37 22.07 -24.68 4.62
C GLU A 37 21.92 -25.67 5.78
N LEU A 38 20.69 -26.00 6.18
CA LEU A 38 20.41 -27.03 7.20
C LEU A 38 20.99 -28.40 6.87
N ALA A 39 21.08 -28.75 5.59
CA ALA A 39 21.67 -30.01 5.17
C ALA A 39 23.19 -30.01 5.26
N ASN A 40 23.82 -28.85 5.03
CA ASN A 40 25.27 -28.69 5.16
C ASN A 40 25.70 -28.63 6.64
N ASP A 41 24.87 -28.05 7.51
CA ASP A 41 25.11 -27.93 8.95
C ASP A 41 24.66 -29.18 9.74
N CYS A 42 24.22 -30.24 9.04
CA CYS A 42 23.73 -31.45 9.68
C CYS A 42 24.90 -32.34 10.12
N ASP A 43 25.28 -32.24 11.40
CA ASP A 43 26.30 -33.09 12.02
C ASP A 43 25.81 -34.53 12.32
N ILE A 44 24.55 -34.84 12.04
CA ILE A 44 23.90 -36.11 12.38
C ILE A 44 23.80 -36.97 11.12
N GLU A 45 24.16 -38.25 11.23
CA GLU A 45 24.04 -39.21 10.13
C GLU A 45 22.55 -39.57 9.91
N ILE A 46 21.85 -38.78 9.09
CA ILE A 46 20.45 -39.01 8.76
C ILE A 46 20.34 -39.99 7.58
N GLN A 47 19.71 -41.14 7.81
CA GLN A 47 19.67 -42.23 6.83
C GLN A 47 18.32 -42.32 6.10
N THR A 48 17.22 -41.85 6.70
CA THR A 48 15.87 -42.02 6.15
C THR A 48 15.17 -40.72 5.73
N GLU A 49 14.18 -40.84 4.83
CA GLU A 49 13.35 -39.69 4.40
C GLU A 49 12.52 -39.11 5.55
N GLN A 50 12.09 -39.96 6.48
CA GLN A 50 11.26 -39.56 7.63
C GLN A 50 12.05 -38.74 8.63
N GLU A 51 13.29 -39.14 8.93
CA GLU A 51 14.19 -38.39 9.81
C GLU A 51 14.56 -37.04 9.21
N TRP A 52 14.82 -36.98 7.90
CA TRP A 52 15.04 -35.71 7.20
C TRP A 52 13.82 -34.79 7.27
N MET A 53 12.62 -35.33 7.05
CA MET A 53 11.40 -34.53 7.15
C MET A 53 11.18 -34.03 8.57
N PHE A 54 11.40 -34.89 9.57
CA PHE A 54 11.31 -34.51 10.98
C PHE A 54 12.28 -33.38 11.31
N TYR A 55 13.56 -33.53 10.97
CA TYR A 55 14.60 -32.53 11.22
C TYR A 55 14.29 -31.17 10.59
N ILE A 56 13.84 -31.16 9.33
CA ILE A 56 13.43 -29.94 8.62
C ILE A 56 12.21 -29.31 9.33
N THR A 57 11.21 -30.10 9.67
CA THR A 57 9.99 -29.57 10.32
C THR A 57 10.20 -29.11 11.75
N GLU A 58 11.19 -29.67 12.47
CA GLU A 58 11.57 -29.24 13.81
C GLU A 58 12.27 -27.88 13.76
N ARG A 59 13.18 -27.68 12.80
CA ARG A 59 13.96 -26.44 12.66
C ARG A 59 13.22 -25.31 11.98
N LEU A 60 12.49 -25.60 10.91
CA LEU A 60 11.79 -24.58 10.10
C LEU A 60 10.29 -24.52 10.38
N GLY A 61 9.74 -25.50 11.08
CA GLY A 61 8.30 -25.67 11.25
C GLY A 61 7.66 -26.50 10.13
N THR A 62 6.42 -26.91 10.37
CA THR A 62 5.63 -27.64 9.35
C THR A 62 5.27 -26.72 8.17
N PRO A 63 5.17 -27.23 6.93
CA PRO A 63 4.79 -26.42 5.77
C PRO A 63 3.49 -25.63 5.98
N LYS A 64 2.53 -26.24 6.68
CA LYS A 64 1.26 -25.60 7.05
C LYS A 64 1.44 -24.49 8.10
N GLY A 65 2.30 -24.71 9.09
CA GLY A 65 2.62 -23.71 10.11
C GLY A 65 3.33 -22.49 9.52
N VAL A 66 4.34 -22.73 8.68
CA VAL A 66 5.06 -21.69 7.92
C VAL A 66 4.10 -20.90 7.04
N ALA A 67 3.29 -21.59 6.23
CA ALA A 67 2.32 -20.93 5.36
C ALA A 67 1.28 -20.10 6.14
N ARG A 68 0.96 -20.49 7.39
CA ARG A 68 0.06 -19.70 8.25
C ARG A 68 0.73 -18.40 8.69
N ILE A 69 1.99 -18.46 9.14
CA ILE A 69 2.76 -17.28 9.58
C ILE A 69 2.83 -16.26 8.44
N TRP A 70 3.23 -16.69 7.24
CA TRP A 70 3.30 -15.82 6.06
C TRP A 70 1.94 -15.21 5.68
N LYS A 71 0.84 -16.00 5.78
CA LYS A 71 -0.51 -15.47 5.53
C LYS A 71 -0.95 -14.43 6.57
N GLU A 72 -0.59 -14.64 7.84
CA GLU A 72 -0.90 -13.70 8.92
C GLU A 72 -0.09 -12.40 8.76
N GLU A 73 1.20 -12.51 8.42
CA GLU A 73 2.08 -11.37 8.18
C GLU A 73 1.61 -10.53 6.99
N LEU A 74 1.19 -11.18 5.90
CA LEU A 74 0.61 -10.49 4.74
C LEU A 74 -0.70 -9.77 5.09
N ALA A 75 -1.56 -10.37 5.93
CA ALA A 75 -2.80 -9.74 6.37
C ALA A 75 -2.55 -8.50 7.26
N VAL A 76 -1.53 -8.56 8.12
CA VAL A 76 -1.11 -7.43 8.95
C VAL A 76 -0.50 -6.31 8.08
N SER A 77 0.35 -6.67 7.11
CA SER A 77 0.95 -5.74 6.15
C SER A 77 -0.11 -5.03 5.30
N GLN A 78 -1.09 -5.78 4.76
CA GLN A 78 -2.24 -5.22 4.05
C GLN A 78 -2.97 -4.14 4.84
N ASN A 79 -3.20 -4.37 6.13
CA ASN A 79 -3.97 -3.45 6.95
C ASN A 79 -3.16 -2.21 7.36
N ARG A 80 -1.85 -2.34 7.59
CA ARG A 80 -0.99 -1.20 7.96
C ARG A 80 -0.85 -0.19 6.82
N THR A 81 -0.58 -0.66 5.59
CA THR A 81 -0.41 0.22 4.44
C THR A 81 -1.69 1.02 4.17
N LEU A 82 -2.86 0.40 4.32
CA LEU A 82 -4.16 1.08 4.26
C LEU A 82 -4.30 2.21 5.29
N ILE A 83 -3.93 1.94 6.54
CA ILE A 83 -4.04 2.91 7.63
C ILE A 83 -3.12 4.10 7.35
N TYR A 84 -1.88 3.88 6.93
CA TYR A 84 -0.97 4.97 6.59
C TYR A 84 -1.53 5.86 5.48
N PHE A 85 -2.13 5.28 4.44
CA PHE A 85 -2.74 6.05 3.36
C PHE A 85 -3.96 6.88 3.80
N LEU A 86 -4.81 6.29 4.64
CA LEU A 86 -5.94 7.01 5.22
C LEU A 86 -5.47 8.16 6.10
N LEU A 87 -4.42 7.93 6.89
CA LEU A 87 -3.81 8.90 7.80
C LEU A 87 -3.21 10.08 7.02
N VAL A 88 -2.52 9.83 5.90
CA VAL A 88 -1.96 10.91 5.05
C VAL A 88 -3.07 11.76 4.42
N ASN A 89 -4.13 11.15 3.86
CA ASN A 89 -5.27 11.92 3.33
C ASN A 89 -5.97 12.72 4.44
N LEU A 90 -6.13 12.12 5.62
CA LEU A 90 -6.70 12.79 6.78
C LEU A 90 -5.84 13.98 7.24
N LEU A 91 -4.50 13.82 7.25
CA LEU A 91 -3.58 14.90 7.59
C LEU A 91 -3.66 16.06 6.60
N PHE A 92 -3.74 15.78 5.30
CA PHE A 92 -3.96 16.85 4.30
C PHE A 92 -5.27 17.60 4.57
N PHE A 93 -6.33 16.87 4.92
CA PHE A 93 -7.63 17.48 5.23
C PHE A 93 -7.60 18.31 6.52
N ILE A 94 -7.01 17.78 7.59
CA ILE A 94 -6.86 18.49 8.88
C ILE A 94 -5.96 19.71 8.70
N PHE A 95 -4.83 19.57 8.00
CA PHE A 95 -3.90 20.68 7.79
C PHE A 95 -4.55 21.79 6.97
N GLY A 96 -5.23 21.46 5.86
CA GLY A 96 -5.95 22.44 5.05
C GLY A 96 -7.08 23.13 5.83
N GLY A 97 -7.86 22.37 6.60
CA GLY A 97 -8.93 22.91 7.44
C GLY A 97 -8.41 23.81 8.56
N LEU A 98 -7.38 23.36 9.28
CA LEU A 98 -6.75 24.12 10.36
C LEU A 98 -6.13 25.41 9.83
N LEU A 99 -5.41 25.35 8.70
CA LEU A 99 -4.82 26.53 8.06
C LEU A 99 -5.90 27.56 7.68
N THR A 100 -7.05 27.10 7.18
CA THR A 100 -8.20 27.96 6.84
C THR A 100 -8.77 28.65 8.08
N VAL A 101 -8.98 27.89 9.17
CA VAL A 101 -9.48 28.44 10.44
C VAL A 101 -8.50 29.45 11.03
N LEU A 102 -7.21 29.10 11.12
CA LEU A 102 -6.18 29.95 11.69
C LEU A 102 -6.02 31.26 10.92
N HIS A 103 -6.08 31.21 9.58
CA HIS A 103 -6.05 32.40 8.73
C HIS A 103 -7.22 33.35 9.05
N PHE A 104 -8.42 32.82 9.23
CA PHE A 104 -9.62 33.62 9.48
C PHE A 104 -9.72 34.14 10.92
N THR A 105 -9.27 33.37 11.91
CA THR A 105 -9.45 33.73 13.33
C THR A 105 -8.31 34.53 13.94
N LEU A 106 -7.06 34.32 13.50
CA LEU A 106 -5.89 34.88 14.19
C LEU A 106 -5.25 36.08 13.48
N GLY A 107 -5.50 36.29 12.19
CA GLY A 107 -4.98 37.47 11.45
C GLY A 107 -3.44 37.65 11.48
N LEU A 108 -2.69 36.65 11.95
CA LEU A 108 -1.22 36.72 12.08
C LEU A 108 -0.59 36.74 10.68
N GLN A 109 0.33 37.68 10.45
CA GLN A 109 1.04 37.85 9.17
C GLN A 109 1.68 36.55 8.66
N TRP A 110 2.23 35.73 9.57
CA TRP A 110 2.86 34.46 9.20
C TRP A 110 1.89 33.48 8.52
N PHE A 111 0.66 33.34 9.02
CA PHE A 111 -0.35 32.47 8.39
C PHE A 111 -0.84 33.05 7.05
N SER A 112 -0.89 34.36 6.90
CA SER A 112 -1.25 35.01 5.64
C SER A 112 -0.18 34.84 4.57
N GLU A 113 1.11 34.87 4.92
CA GLU A 113 2.20 34.58 3.98
C GLU A 113 2.20 33.12 3.53
N VAL A 114 2.05 32.18 4.47
CA VAL A 114 1.92 30.75 4.15
C VAL A 114 0.69 30.51 3.28
N TRP A 115 -0.45 31.13 3.61
CA TRP A 115 -1.67 31.06 2.79
C TRP A 115 -1.42 31.59 1.38
N ARG A 116 -0.84 32.79 1.22
CA ARG A 116 -0.48 33.35 -0.09
C ARG A 116 0.42 32.41 -0.89
N PHE A 117 1.45 31.85 -0.25
CA PHE A 117 2.34 30.91 -0.91
C PHE A 117 1.58 29.67 -1.40
N LEU A 118 0.82 28.99 -0.53
CA LEU A 118 0.02 27.82 -0.91
C LEU A 118 -1.00 28.13 -2.01
N THR A 119 -1.66 29.29 -1.94
CA THR A 119 -2.62 29.74 -2.96
C THR A 119 -1.95 30.07 -4.32
N SER A 120 -0.64 30.27 -4.34
CA SER A 120 0.12 30.60 -5.56
C SER A 120 0.63 29.38 -6.32
N ILE A 121 0.67 28.20 -5.69
CA ILE A 121 1.18 26.95 -6.30
C ILE A 121 0.15 25.78 -6.36
N PRO A 122 -1.14 26.03 -6.65
CA PRO A 122 -2.17 24.98 -6.61
C PRO A 122 -1.91 23.85 -7.62
N SER A 123 -1.38 24.16 -8.80
CA SER A 123 -1.03 23.16 -9.81
C SER A 123 0.08 22.21 -9.35
N LEU A 124 1.08 22.73 -8.63
CA LEU A 124 2.16 21.92 -8.08
C LEU A 124 1.64 20.95 -7.01
N LEU A 125 0.76 21.42 -6.13
CA LEU A 125 0.11 20.59 -5.12
C LEU A 125 -0.71 19.46 -5.77
N MET A 126 -1.45 19.74 -6.84
CA MET A 126 -2.18 18.72 -7.59
C MET A 126 -1.25 17.68 -8.23
N ILE A 127 -0.15 18.10 -8.85
CA ILE A 127 0.83 17.18 -9.45
C ILE A 127 1.45 16.28 -8.38
N LEU A 128 1.86 16.85 -7.25
CA LEU A 128 2.43 16.08 -6.14
C LEU A 128 1.42 15.08 -5.58
N TYR A 129 0.16 15.48 -5.46
CA TYR A 129 -0.92 14.60 -5.02
C TYR A 129 -1.19 13.46 -6.01
N MET A 130 -1.21 13.74 -7.31
CA MET A 130 -1.33 12.71 -8.35
C MET A 130 -0.14 11.74 -8.32
N PHE A 131 1.08 12.25 -8.12
CA PHE A 131 2.28 11.43 -8.00
C PHE A 131 2.23 10.52 -6.77
N PHE A 132 1.79 11.05 -5.62
CA PHE A 132 1.56 10.27 -4.41
C PHE A 132 0.56 9.12 -4.66
N TRP A 133 -0.54 9.39 -5.38
CA TRP A 133 -1.52 8.38 -5.74
C TRP A 133 -1.01 7.33 -6.74
N ALA A 134 -0.13 7.70 -7.66
CA ALA A 134 0.57 6.77 -8.53
C ALA A 134 1.51 5.84 -7.72
N LEU A 135 2.30 6.41 -6.82
CA LEU A 135 3.26 5.67 -5.98
C LEU A 135 2.53 4.73 -5.02
N LEU A 136 1.39 5.16 -4.46
CA LEU A 136 0.48 4.33 -3.70
C LEU A 136 -0.02 3.13 -4.50
N GLY A 137 -0.48 3.39 -5.73
CA GLY A 137 -0.88 2.34 -6.66
C GLY A 137 0.25 1.33 -6.86
N TYR A 138 1.46 1.82 -7.11
CA TYR A 138 2.67 1.02 -7.29
C TYR A 138 2.98 0.13 -6.07
N GLU A 139 3.04 0.68 -4.87
CA GLU A 139 3.29 -0.10 -3.64
C GLU A 139 2.21 -1.17 -3.43
N MET A 140 0.93 -0.84 -3.65
CA MET A 140 -0.14 -1.84 -3.58
C MET A 140 -0.03 -2.94 -4.64
N GLY A 141 0.45 -2.59 -5.85
CA GLY A 141 0.70 -3.54 -6.93
C GLY A 141 1.84 -4.49 -6.60
N LYS A 142 2.92 -3.94 -6.04
CA LYS A 142 4.12 -4.68 -5.63
C LYS A 142 3.82 -5.61 -4.45
N SER A 143 3.21 -5.12 -3.37
CA SER A 143 3.00 -5.89 -2.15
C SER A 143 1.85 -6.91 -2.22
N PHE A 144 0.85 -6.69 -3.09
CA PHE A 144 -0.39 -7.50 -3.04
C PHE A 144 -0.78 -8.18 -4.35
N GLY A 145 -0.01 -7.97 -5.44
CA GLY A 145 -0.18 -8.65 -6.71
C GLY A 145 -1.64 -8.67 -7.21
N ALA A 146 -2.14 -9.84 -7.62
CA ALA A 146 -3.50 -9.99 -8.16
C ALA A 146 -4.64 -9.67 -7.17
N ASN A 147 -4.41 -9.85 -5.86
CA ASN A 147 -5.40 -9.57 -4.82
C ASN A 147 -5.48 -8.07 -4.46
N GLY A 148 -4.42 -7.30 -4.76
CA GLY A 148 -4.33 -5.87 -4.51
C GLY A 148 -5.34 -5.01 -5.28
N LYS A 149 -5.91 -5.50 -6.39
CA LYS A 149 -6.89 -4.73 -7.20
C LYS A 149 -8.17 -4.41 -6.41
N LYS A 150 -8.68 -5.36 -5.62
CA LYS A 150 -9.88 -5.16 -4.79
C LYS A 150 -9.58 -4.21 -3.64
N LEU A 151 -8.38 -4.32 -3.07
CA LEU A 151 -7.88 -3.46 -2.01
C LEU A 151 -7.78 -2.01 -2.51
N LEU A 152 -7.08 -1.79 -3.62
CA LEU A 152 -6.92 -0.50 -4.29
C LEU A 152 -8.26 0.20 -4.52
N LYS A 153 -9.25 -0.52 -5.08
CA LYS A 153 -10.58 0.07 -5.36
C LYS A 153 -11.28 0.52 -4.06
N LYS A 154 -11.20 -0.29 -3.00
CA LYS A 154 -11.84 0.03 -1.70
C LYS A 154 -11.14 1.23 -1.05
N THR A 155 -9.82 1.24 -1.01
CA THR A 155 -9.04 2.33 -0.40
C THR A 155 -9.22 3.63 -1.15
N PHE A 156 -9.15 3.56 -2.48
CA PHE A 156 -9.36 4.71 -3.35
C PHE A 156 -10.72 5.34 -3.08
N ALA A 157 -11.79 4.53 -3.06
CA ALA A 157 -13.13 5.02 -2.79
C ALA A 157 -13.23 5.68 -1.40
N ILE A 158 -12.74 5.02 -0.34
CA ILE A 158 -12.82 5.56 1.04
C ILE A 158 -12.06 6.87 1.18
N ALA A 159 -10.87 6.98 0.58
CA ALA A 159 -10.04 8.17 0.72
C ALA A 159 -10.49 9.35 -0.16
N ILE A 160 -11.13 9.09 -1.31
CA ILE A 160 -11.62 10.16 -2.21
C ILE A 160 -12.99 10.68 -1.84
N ILE A 161 -13.85 9.89 -1.19
CA ILE A 161 -15.19 10.33 -0.78
C ILE A 161 -15.16 11.64 0.03
N PRO A 162 -14.32 11.79 1.09
CA PRO A 162 -14.23 13.05 1.84
C PRO A 162 -13.77 14.23 0.98
N ASN A 163 -12.78 13.99 0.10
CA ASN A 163 -12.21 15.03 -0.76
C ASN A 163 -13.21 15.52 -1.81
N LEU A 164 -13.92 14.60 -2.49
CA LEU A 164 -15.02 14.95 -3.41
C LEU A 164 -16.17 15.64 -2.68
N SER A 165 -16.54 15.16 -1.49
CA SER A 165 -17.62 15.77 -0.70
C SER A 165 -17.31 17.23 -0.38
N LEU A 166 -16.07 17.53 0.03
CA LEU A 166 -15.64 18.91 0.27
C LEU A 166 -15.73 19.76 -1.01
N LEU A 167 -15.22 19.25 -2.14
CA LEU A 167 -15.29 19.96 -3.43
C LEU A 167 -16.74 20.25 -3.84
N PHE A 168 -17.66 19.30 -3.65
CA PHE A 168 -19.09 19.50 -3.91
C PHE A 168 -19.71 20.53 -2.96
N LEU A 169 -19.40 20.47 -1.65
CA LEU A 169 -19.90 21.45 -0.67
C LEU A 169 -19.47 22.88 -1.01
N VAL A 170 -18.24 23.06 -1.49
CA VAL A 170 -17.75 24.35 -1.99
C VAL A 170 -18.45 24.74 -3.29
N LEU A 171 -18.60 23.82 -4.25
CA LEU A 171 -19.27 24.08 -5.54
C LEU A 171 -20.72 24.55 -5.36
N PHE A 172 -21.48 23.91 -4.47
CA PHE A 172 -22.87 24.26 -4.16
C PHE A 172 -23.01 25.48 -3.24
N GLN A 173 -21.92 26.17 -2.92
CA GLN A 173 -21.89 27.34 -2.05
C GLN A 173 -22.50 27.12 -0.65
N ILE A 174 -22.56 25.86 -0.20
CA ILE A 174 -22.92 25.53 1.19
C ILE A 174 -21.84 26.09 2.13
N VAL A 175 -20.60 26.17 1.64
CA VAL A 175 -19.46 26.81 2.31
C VAL A 175 -19.18 28.16 1.66
N PRO A 176 -19.00 29.26 2.44
CA PRO A 176 -18.75 30.59 1.88
C PRO A 176 -17.48 30.61 1.03
N HIS A 177 -17.59 31.06 -0.24
CA HIS A 177 -16.45 31.16 -1.15
C HIS A 177 -15.34 32.08 -0.62
N GLU A 178 -15.71 33.10 0.17
CA GLU A 178 -14.82 34.05 0.85
C GLU A 178 -13.75 33.35 1.69
N TRP A 179 -14.08 32.21 2.33
CA TRP A 179 -13.16 31.50 3.23
C TRP A 179 -11.98 30.87 2.50
N PHE A 180 -12.13 30.61 1.20
CA PHE A 180 -11.13 29.92 0.38
C PHE A 180 -10.62 30.77 -0.78
N HIS A 181 -10.97 32.05 -0.83
CA HIS A 181 -10.44 32.97 -1.82
C HIS A 181 -8.95 33.25 -1.51
N PRO A 182 -8.03 33.23 -2.49
CA PRO A 182 -8.21 33.04 -3.94
C PRO A 182 -8.03 31.58 -4.42
N LEU A 183 -7.85 30.63 -3.51
CA LEU A 183 -7.52 29.22 -3.79
C LEU A 183 -8.63 28.49 -4.57
N LEU A 184 -9.90 28.72 -4.23
CA LEU A 184 -11.06 28.02 -4.81
C LEU A 184 -11.80 28.87 -5.87
N THR A 185 -11.09 29.25 -6.93
CA THR A 185 -11.75 29.76 -8.14
C THR A 185 -12.55 28.65 -8.81
N LYS A 186 -13.63 28.99 -9.52
CA LYS A 186 -14.47 28.01 -10.26
C LYS A 186 -13.64 27.14 -11.21
N THR A 187 -12.64 27.74 -11.87
CA THR A 187 -11.70 27.06 -12.77
C THR A 187 -10.85 26.03 -12.00
N PHE A 188 -10.37 26.38 -10.81
CA PHE A 188 -9.60 25.46 -9.98
C PHE A 188 -10.45 24.30 -9.47
N ILE A 189 -11.70 24.55 -9.04
CA ILE A 189 -12.62 23.48 -8.61
C ILE A 189 -12.86 22.47 -9.75
N LEU A 190 -13.07 22.95 -10.97
CA LEU A 190 -13.25 22.08 -12.14
C LEU A 190 -11.98 21.27 -12.43
N LEU A 191 -10.80 21.87 -12.30
CA LEU A 191 -9.51 21.18 -12.41
C LEU A 191 -9.32 20.11 -11.32
N CYS A 192 -9.73 20.38 -10.08
CA CYS A 192 -9.66 19.41 -8.99
C CYS A 192 -10.61 18.23 -9.21
N ILE A 193 -11.84 18.48 -9.67
CA ILE A 193 -12.82 17.43 -9.99
C ILE A 193 -12.29 16.55 -11.12
N THR A 194 -11.85 17.15 -12.22
CA THR A 194 -11.29 16.41 -13.36
C THR A 194 -10.06 15.62 -12.96
N SER A 195 -9.13 16.23 -12.21
CA SER A 195 -7.94 15.54 -11.68
C SER A 195 -8.33 14.36 -10.79
N THR A 196 -9.37 14.51 -9.95
CA THR A 196 -9.84 13.45 -9.06
C THR A 196 -10.43 12.26 -9.84
N VAL A 197 -11.08 12.51 -10.97
CA VAL A 197 -11.49 11.44 -11.89
C VAL A 197 -10.26 10.73 -12.48
N PHE A 198 -9.21 11.47 -12.85
CA PHE A 198 -7.96 10.91 -13.37
C PHE A 198 -7.08 10.22 -12.30
N LEU A 199 -7.30 10.45 -11.01
CA LEU A 199 -6.55 9.77 -9.96
C LEU A 199 -6.71 8.24 -10.03
N TYR A 200 -7.91 7.75 -10.36
CA TYR A 200 -8.15 6.30 -10.44
C TYR A 200 -7.30 5.63 -11.52
N PRO A 201 -7.32 6.07 -12.80
CA PRO A 201 -6.47 5.49 -13.82
C PRO A 201 -4.99 5.66 -13.51
N ILE A 202 -4.56 6.79 -12.92
CA ILE A 202 -3.16 7.00 -12.51
C ILE A 202 -2.73 5.99 -11.44
N SER A 203 -3.51 5.81 -10.38
CA SER A 203 -3.24 4.79 -9.36
C SER A 203 -3.29 3.37 -9.93
N TYR A 204 -4.18 3.11 -10.88
CA TYR A 204 -4.25 1.82 -11.54
C TYR A 204 -3.02 1.53 -12.41
N LEU A 205 -2.50 2.54 -13.12
CA LEU A 205 -1.25 2.41 -13.89
C LEU A 205 -0.07 2.12 -12.95
N GLY A 206 0.03 2.84 -11.83
CA GLY A 206 1.00 2.55 -10.77
C GLY A 206 0.87 1.10 -10.30
N PHE A 207 -0.35 0.64 -10.01
CA PHE A 207 -0.62 -0.75 -9.61
C PHE A 207 -0.20 -1.78 -10.65
N CYS A 208 -0.50 -1.55 -11.92
CA CYS A 208 -0.05 -2.43 -13.00
C CYS A 208 1.49 -2.48 -13.09
N TRP A 209 2.17 -1.37 -12.85
CA TRP A 209 3.62 -1.31 -12.84
C TRP A 209 4.22 -2.05 -11.64
N GLY A 210 3.71 -1.81 -10.43
CA GLY A 210 4.14 -2.52 -9.22
C GLY A 210 3.93 -4.03 -9.34
N LYS A 211 2.78 -4.45 -9.89
CA LYS A 211 2.48 -5.87 -10.13
C LYS A 211 3.50 -6.54 -11.06
N LYS A 212 4.00 -5.85 -12.09
CA LYS A 212 4.99 -6.42 -13.03
C LYS A 212 6.36 -6.65 -12.40
N LYS A 213 6.70 -5.94 -11.32
CA LYS A 213 7.97 -6.10 -10.58
C LYS A 213 7.88 -7.12 -9.43
N SER A 214 6.67 -7.58 -9.11
CA SER A 214 6.41 -8.66 -8.15
C SER A 214 6.42 -10.05 -8.82
N VAL A 215 6.72 -10.12 -10.13
CA VAL A 215 6.90 -11.35 -10.91
C VAL A 215 8.37 -11.50 -11.23
#